data_AF-A0A958WTX3-F1
#
_entry.id   AF-A0A958WTX3-F1
#
_cell.length_a   1.000
_cell.length_b   1.000
_cell.length_c   1.000
_cell.angle_alpha   90.00
_cell.angle_beta   90.00
_cell.angle_gamma   90.00
#
_symmetry.space_group_name_H-M   'P 1'
#
loop_
_entity.id
_entity.type
_entity.pdbx_description
1 polymer ?
#
loop_
_entity_poly.entity_id
_entity_poly.type
_entity_poly.pdbx_seq_one_letter_code
_entity_poly.pdbx_strand_id
1 'polypeptide(L)'
;MSIMFKTILSGCLEFGNQRSYDQVLKLFQHRVENYYRNDILIKAEEVFQESSFTLNLPRFISECPEKSWKNTLNLLGYVAQYAIAGDLRAWIIQDGKLIEERVIEPKGDKTAIQAYLQGRELVKESGMEEEAMEALNKAIEKFERHAMAYERRGYVNFRLRNYQDAMYDFSKSIDINPNNPEAYWGRANTRAKKHDFRGAITDLDAAIKSSIPHQPIYWSSRRLKGELHLQLGEYQKAAFELKLVAKRSFDVDDPNYKWQKNALFNFGKALFELGEYSEAVGVFNQMFDFNIEREEAPPAADQFYNRALARQKAGESGYVNDLKEAAGLGSAKAAELLETLA
;
A
#
# COMPACT_ATOMS: atom_id res chain seq x y z
N MET A 1 -18.72 -27.01 -17.87
CA MET A 1 -18.66 -25.54 -17.76
C MET A 1 -17.22 -25.18 -17.45
N SER A 2 -16.58 -24.26 -18.19
CA SER A 2 -15.20 -23.87 -17.89
C SER A 2 -15.17 -23.05 -16.59
N ILE A 3 -14.21 -23.33 -15.71
CA ILE A 3 -14.03 -22.56 -14.47
C ILE A 3 -13.61 -21.14 -14.86
N MET A 4 -14.34 -20.15 -14.33
CA MET A 4 -14.05 -18.74 -14.54
C MET A 4 -13.37 -18.18 -13.30
N PHE A 5 -12.37 -17.33 -13.51
CA PHE A 5 -11.62 -16.70 -12.44
C PHE A 5 -11.78 -15.19 -12.53
N LYS A 6 -11.89 -14.54 -11.37
CA LYS A 6 -11.81 -13.08 -11.30
C LYS A 6 -10.36 -12.68 -11.52
N THR A 7 -10.11 -11.90 -12.55
CA THR A 7 -8.79 -11.42 -12.94
C THR A 7 -8.71 -9.92 -12.80
N ILE A 8 -7.54 -9.43 -12.41
CA ILE A 8 -7.23 -8.01 -12.33
C ILE A 8 -5.89 -7.81 -13.02
N LEU A 9 -5.81 -6.86 -13.95
CA LEU A 9 -4.57 -6.41 -14.57
C LEU A 9 -4.43 -4.90 -14.33
N SER A 10 -3.24 -4.47 -13.91
CA SER A 10 -2.98 -3.06 -13.62
C SER A 10 -1.52 -2.71 -13.88
N GLY A 11 -1.23 -1.47 -14.27
CA GLY A 11 0.13 -0.96 -14.39
C GLY A 11 0.38 -0.26 -15.73
N CYS A 12 1.65 0.03 -15.99
CA CYS A 12 2.07 0.74 -17.19
C CYS A 12 3.45 0.25 -17.66
N LEU A 13 3.62 0.06 -18.97
CA LEU A 13 4.92 -0.15 -19.61
C LEU A 13 5.26 1.06 -20.48
N GLU A 14 6.49 1.54 -20.37
CA GLU A 14 7.03 2.66 -21.17
C GLU A 14 7.94 2.12 -22.27
N PHE A 15 7.68 2.48 -23.54
CA PHE A 15 8.49 2.05 -24.69
C PHE A 15 9.52 3.11 -25.12
N GLY A 16 9.43 4.32 -24.56
CA GLY A 16 10.44 5.38 -24.63
C GLY A 16 10.46 6.22 -25.90
N ASN A 17 10.08 5.67 -27.06
CA ASN A 17 9.97 6.44 -28.30
C ASN A 17 8.96 5.82 -29.27
N GLN A 18 8.49 6.62 -30.24
CA GLN A 18 7.53 6.21 -31.26
C GLN A 18 7.95 4.93 -32.01
N ARG A 19 9.22 4.83 -32.44
CA ARG A 19 9.69 3.68 -33.22
C ARG A 19 9.55 2.38 -32.45
N SER A 20 9.97 2.36 -31.18
CA SER A 20 9.81 1.20 -30.30
C SER A 20 8.34 0.90 -30.03
N TYR A 21 7.53 1.93 -29.78
CA TYR A 21 6.08 1.80 -29.59
C TYR A 21 5.38 1.16 -30.80
N ASP A 22 5.59 1.69 -32.01
CA ASP A 22 4.98 1.20 -33.25
C ASP A 22 5.38 -0.26 -33.53
N GLN A 23 6.64 -0.59 -33.28
CA GLN A 23 7.13 -1.95 -33.43
C GLN A 23 6.41 -2.90 -32.46
N VAL A 24 6.29 -2.52 -31.19
CA VAL A 24 5.62 -3.35 -30.18
C VAL A 24 4.14 -3.49 -30.47
N LEU A 25 3.46 -2.43 -30.89
CA LEU A 25 2.04 -2.48 -31.28
C LEU A 25 1.81 -3.47 -32.42
N LYS A 26 2.64 -3.43 -33.48
CA LYS A 26 2.58 -4.40 -34.58
C LYS A 26 2.83 -5.83 -34.12
N LEU A 27 3.84 -6.04 -33.27
CA LEU A 27 4.15 -7.35 -32.71
C LEU A 27 3.03 -7.89 -31.81
N PHE A 28 2.41 -7.02 -31.01
CA PHE A 28 1.26 -7.33 -30.19
C PHE A 28 0.11 -7.83 -31.07
N GLN A 29 -0.33 -7.01 -32.03
CA GLN A 29 -1.43 -7.34 -32.95
C GLN A 29 -1.18 -8.64 -33.71
N HIS A 30 0.03 -8.80 -34.28
CA HIS A 30 0.42 -10.01 -34.97
C HIS A 30 0.29 -11.26 -34.09
N ARG A 31 0.72 -11.17 -32.82
CA ARG A 31 0.61 -12.30 -31.88
C ARG A 31 -0.82 -12.58 -31.46
N VAL A 32 -1.63 -11.55 -31.22
CA VAL A 32 -3.07 -11.70 -30.90
C VAL A 32 -3.75 -12.55 -31.97
N GLU A 33 -3.54 -12.22 -33.24
CA GLU A 33 -4.14 -12.91 -34.37
C GLU A 33 -3.55 -14.32 -34.58
N ASN A 34 -2.23 -14.41 -34.71
CA ASN A 34 -1.58 -15.63 -35.24
C ASN A 34 -1.25 -16.67 -34.17
N TYR A 35 -1.01 -16.26 -32.92
CA TYR A 35 -0.59 -17.15 -31.83
C TYR A 35 -1.72 -17.45 -30.86
N TYR A 36 -2.57 -16.45 -30.59
CA TYR A 36 -3.65 -16.58 -29.61
C TYR A 36 -5.04 -16.67 -30.24
N ARG A 37 -5.19 -16.45 -31.56
CA ARG A 37 -6.49 -16.48 -32.26
C ARG A 37 -7.54 -15.59 -31.58
N ASN A 38 -7.12 -14.41 -31.14
CA ASN A 38 -7.91 -13.44 -30.36
C ASN A 38 -8.37 -13.91 -28.96
N ASP A 39 -7.84 -15.01 -28.43
CA ASP A 39 -8.14 -15.53 -27.10
C ASP A 39 -7.25 -14.86 -26.01
N ILE A 40 -7.45 -13.55 -25.82
CA ILE A 40 -6.82 -12.71 -24.78
C ILE A 40 -7.85 -11.77 -24.15
N LEU A 41 -7.49 -11.11 -23.04
CA LEU A 41 -8.42 -10.29 -22.26
C LEU A 41 -8.49 -8.82 -22.66
N ILE A 42 -7.49 -8.32 -23.38
CA ILE A 42 -7.29 -6.89 -23.64
C ILE A 42 -7.19 -6.61 -25.14
N LYS A 43 -7.62 -5.42 -25.56
CA LYS A 43 -7.50 -4.96 -26.95
C LYS A 43 -6.46 -3.87 -27.09
N ALA A 44 -5.80 -3.81 -28.25
CA ALA A 44 -4.70 -2.89 -28.49
C ALA A 44 -5.15 -1.42 -28.35
N GLU A 45 -6.30 -1.08 -28.93
CA GLU A 45 -6.91 0.25 -28.92
C GLU A 45 -7.32 0.74 -27.52
N GLU A 46 -7.48 -0.17 -26.56
CA GLU A 46 -7.86 0.16 -25.18
C GLU A 46 -6.62 0.43 -24.30
N VAL A 47 -5.48 -0.19 -24.63
CA VAL A 47 -4.31 -0.24 -23.73
C VAL A 47 -3.10 0.51 -24.26
N PHE A 48 -2.92 0.65 -25.57
CA PHE A 48 -1.80 1.39 -26.15
C PHE A 48 -2.11 2.88 -26.27
N GLN A 49 -1.22 3.72 -25.75
CA GLN A 49 -1.36 5.17 -25.71
C GLN A 49 -0.26 5.82 -26.54
N GLU A 50 -0.61 6.29 -27.73
CA GLU A 50 0.35 6.86 -28.68
C GLU A 50 0.96 8.17 -28.17
N SER A 51 0.18 9.01 -27.50
CA SER A 51 0.66 10.30 -26.96
C SER A 51 1.76 10.16 -25.90
N SER A 52 1.88 9.00 -25.26
CA SER A 52 2.85 8.74 -24.19
C SER A 52 3.78 7.55 -24.48
N PHE A 53 3.65 6.91 -25.65
CA PHE A 53 4.41 5.71 -26.02
C PHE A 53 4.34 4.59 -24.96
N THR A 54 3.14 4.37 -24.41
CA THR A 54 2.95 3.42 -23.31
C THR A 54 1.90 2.36 -23.62
N LEU A 55 1.98 1.24 -22.90
CA LEU A 55 0.85 0.35 -22.66
C LEU A 55 0.37 0.62 -21.24
N ASN A 56 -0.84 1.16 -21.08
CA ASN A 56 -1.41 1.55 -19.80
C ASN A 56 -2.67 0.74 -19.48
N LEU A 57 -2.68 0.14 -18.30
CA LEU A 57 -3.80 -0.61 -17.73
C LEU A 57 -4.11 0.04 -16.37
N PRO A 58 -4.96 1.08 -16.29
CA PRO A 58 -5.22 1.75 -15.01
C PRO A 58 -5.77 0.81 -13.95
N ARG A 59 -6.74 -0.04 -14.34
CA ARG A 59 -7.28 -1.17 -13.56
C ARG A 59 -8.29 -1.93 -14.42
N PHE A 60 -7.85 -2.99 -15.07
CA PHE A 60 -8.73 -3.90 -15.82
C PHE A 60 -9.24 -5.01 -14.90
N ILE A 61 -10.53 -5.28 -14.91
CA ILE A 61 -11.16 -6.35 -14.12
C ILE A 61 -12.07 -7.16 -15.06
N SER A 62 -11.89 -8.48 -15.09
CA SER A 62 -12.74 -9.38 -15.87
C SER A 62 -12.86 -10.74 -15.21
N GLU A 63 -13.89 -11.49 -15.57
CA GLU A 63 -13.93 -12.93 -15.35
C GLU A 63 -13.49 -13.66 -16.61
N CYS A 64 -12.57 -14.62 -16.50
CA CYS A 64 -12.10 -15.36 -17.66
C CYS A 64 -11.67 -16.80 -17.34
N PRO A 65 -11.61 -17.69 -18.35
CA PRO A 65 -10.95 -18.98 -18.20
C PRO A 65 -9.44 -18.81 -17.98
N GLU A 66 -8.83 -19.79 -17.31
CA GLU A 66 -7.38 -19.83 -17.07
C GLU A 66 -6.55 -19.77 -18.37
N LYS A 67 -7.09 -20.30 -19.48
CA LYS A 67 -6.44 -20.27 -20.79
C LYS A 67 -6.25 -18.84 -21.32
N SER A 68 -7.33 -18.04 -21.35
CA SER A 68 -7.29 -16.65 -21.82
C SER A 68 -6.41 -15.78 -20.93
N TRP A 69 -6.41 -16.07 -19.63
CA TRP A 69 -5.47 -15.49 -18.66
C TRP A 69 -4.02 -15.76 -19.04
N LYS A 70 -3.63 -17.04 -19.18
CA LYS A 70 -2.26 -17.44 -19.54
C LYS A 70 -1.83 -16.86 -20.88
N ASN A 71 -2.70 -16.87 -21.88
CA ASN A 71 -2.43 -16.24 -23.18
C ASN A 71 -2.10 -14.75 -23.03
N THR A 72 -2.90 -14.03 -22.24
CA THR A 72 -2.71 -12.61 -21.97
C THR A 72 -1.40 -12.35 -21.23
N LEU A 73 -1.07 -13.12 -20.19
CA LEU A 73 0.19 -12.95 -19.47
C LEU A 73 1.41 -13.25 -20.33
N ASN A 74 1.34 -14.28 -21.19
CA ASN A 74 2.43 -14.61 -22.11
C ASN A 74 2.65 -13.49 -23.13
N LEU A 75 1.57 -12.91 -23.66
CA LEU A 75 1.64 -11.77 -24.56
C LEU A 75 2.22 -10.54 -23.86
N LEU A 76 1.74 -10.22 -22.67
CA LEU A 76 2.23 -9.09 -21.86
C LEU A 76 3.71 -9.27 -21.48
N GLY A 77 4.13 -10.48 -21.09
CA GLY A 77 5.52 -10.82 -20.83
C GLY A 77 6.41 -10.70 -22.05
N TYR A 78 5.89 -11.02 -23.24
CA TYR A 78 6.62 -10.81 -24.49
C TYR A 78 6.82 -9.32 -24.81
N VAL A 79 5.76 -8.51 -24.74
CA VAL A 79 5.87 -7.06 -25.03
C VAL A 79 6.71 -6.32 -23.99
N ALA A 80 6.71 -6.76 -22.72
CA ALA A 80 7.53 -6.16 -21.66
C ALA A 80 9.04 -6.23 -21.94
N GLN A 81 9.52 -7.18 -22.76
CA GLN A 81 10.94 -7.27 -23.15
C GLN A 81 11.41 -6.05 -23.95
N TYR A 82 10.48 -5.35 -24.61
CA TYR A 82 10.79 -4.17 -25.42
C TYR A 82 10.69 -2.86 -24.63
N ALA A 83 10.04 -2.87 -23.46
CA ALA A 83 9.91 -1.71 -22.60
C ALA A 83 11.28 -1.23 -22.07
N ILE A 84 11.34 0.01 -21.61
CA ILE A 84 12.51 0.60 -20.96
C ILE A 84 12.27 0.88 -19.47
N ALA A 85 10.99 0.98 -19.06
CA ALA A 85 10.58 1.15 -17.66
C ALA A 85 9.13 0.69 -17.45
N GLY A 86 8.72 0.67 -16.18
CA GLY A 86 7.36 0.34 -15.75
C GLY A 86 7.16 -1.14 -15.44
N ASP A 87 6.00 -1.46 -14.89
CA ASP A 87 5.58 -2.81 -14.55
C ASP A 87 4.07 -2.96 -14.76
N LEU A 88 3.65 -4.19 -15.04
CA LEU A 88 2.28 -4.64 -14.95
C LEU A 88 2.18 -5.65 -13.81
N ARG A 89 1.08 -5.58 -13.07
CA ARG A 89 0.69 -6.55 -12.06
C ARG A 89 -0.61 -7.21 -12.44
N ALA A 90 -0.68 -8.48 -12.13
CA ALA A 90 -1.73 -9.36 -12.58
C ALA A 90 -2.12 -10.27 -11.43
N TRP A 91 -3.41 -10.29 -11.07
CA TRP A 91 -3.96 -11.13 -10.02
C TRP A 91 -5.07 -12.01 -10.57
N ILE A 92 -5.09 -13.27 -10.13
CA ILE A 92 -6.19 -14.21 -10.36
C ILE A 92 -6.75 -14.65 -9.01
N ILE A 93 -8.07 -14.54 -8.86
CA ILE A 93 -8.80 -14.66 -7.61
C ILE A 93 -9.96 -15.64 -7.83
N GLN A 94 -10.14 -16.55 -6.88
CA GLN A 94 -11.24 -17.50 -6.85
C GLN A 94 -11.84 -17.54 -5.45
N ASP A 95 -13.16 -17.41 -5.34
CA ASP A 95 -13.88 -17.43 -4.07
C ASP A 95 -13.30 -16.49 -3.00
N GLY A 96 -12.86 -15.30 -3.43
CA GLY A 96 -12.26 -14.26 -2.57
C GLY A 96 -10.81 -14.54 -2.14
N LYS A 97 -10.20 -15.64 -2.58
CA LYS A 97 -8.80 -16.00 -2.30
C LYS A 97 -7.92 -15.67 -3.50
N LEU A 98 -6.77 -15.06 -3.23
CA LEU A 98 -5.72 -14.87 -4.21
C LEU A 98 -5.14 -16.24 -4.59
N ILE A 99 -5.18 -16.59 -5.86
CA ILE A 99 -4.65 -17.85 -6.39
C ILE A 99 -3.24 -17.63 -6.94
N GLU A 100 -3.02 -16.56 -7.69
CA GLU A 100 -1.70 -16.20 -8.23
C GLU A 100 -1.59 -14.68 -8.40
N GLU A 101 -0.40 -14.15 -8.11
CA GLU A 101 0.04 -12.80 -8.44
C GLU A 101 1.25 -12.89 -9.39
N ARG A 102 1.29 -12.05 -10.42
CA ARG A 102 2.40 -11.95 -11.35
C ARG A 102 2.80 -10.50 -11.57
N VAL A 103 4.10 -10.25 -11.47
CA VAL A 103 4.74 -8.99 -11.89
C VAL A 103 5.39 -9.21 -13.25
N ILE A 104 5.07 -8.33 -14.19
CA ILE A 104 5.58 -8.33 -15.56
C ILE A 104 6.33 -7.01 -15.75
N GLU A 105 7.65 -7.10 -15.89
CA GLU A 105 8.54 -5.94 -15.97
C GLU A 105 9.66 -6.21 -16.99
N PRO A 106 10.26 -5.15 -17.57
CA PRO A 106 11.42 -5.32 -18.45
C PRO A 106 12.63 -5.85 -17.67
N LYS A 107 13.35 -6.80 -18.26
CA LYS A 107 14.55 -7.44 -17.67
C LYS A 107 15.79 -7.38 -18.57
N GLY A 108 15.78 -6.53 -19.60
CA GLY A 108 16.85 -6.46 -20.60
C GLY A 108 18.09 -5.68 -20.13
N ASP A 109 19.15 -5.72 -20.94
CA ASP A 109 20.46 -5.14 -20.61
C ASP A 109 20.54 -3.61 -20.74
N LYS A 110 19.42 -2.93 -21.03
CA LYS A 110 19.41 -1.47 -21.10
C LYS A 110 19.82 -0.89 -19.75
N THR A 111 20.71 0.10 -19.77
CA THR A 111 21.24 0.70 -18.54
C THR A 111 20.16 1.23 -17.60
N ALA A 112 19.08 1.82 -18.13
CA ALA A 112 17.95 2.29 -17.31
C ALA A 112 17.31 1.14 -16.49
N ILE A 113 17.10 -0.01 -17.13
CA ILE A 113 16.51 -1.21 -16.50
C ILE A 113 17.44 -1.73 -15.42
N GLN A 114 18.71 -1.98 -15.77
CA GLN A 114 19.67 -2.58 -14.83
C GLN A 114 19.91 -1.68 -13.61
N ALA A 115 20.04 -0.37 -13.82
CA ALA A 115 20.22 0.59 -12.75
C ALA A 115 18.98 0.67 -11.84
N TYR A 116 17.77 0.62 -12.39
CA TYR A 116 16.55 0.57 -11.58
C TYR A 116 16.45 -0.72 -10.78
N LEU A 117 16.71 -1.88 -11.40
CA LEU A 117 16.65 -3.17 -10.72
C LEU A 117 17.68 -3.22 -9.58
N GLN A 118 18.91 -2.76 -9.81
CA GLN A 118 19.94 -2.64 -8.78
C GLN A 118 19.49 -1.71 -7.64
N GLY A 119 19.04 -0.49 -7.97
CA GLY A 119 18.58 0.48 -6.99
C GLY A 119 17.42 -0.04 -6.15
N ARG A 120 16.46 -0.73 -6.76
CA ARG A 120 15.32 -1.36 -6.07
C ARG A 120 15.75 -2.42 -5.05
N GLU A 121 16.77 -3.21 -5.35
CA GLU A 121 17.27 -4.21 -4.41
C GLU A 121 18.03 -3.55 -3.26
N LEU A 122 18.91 -2.58 -3.54
CA LEU A 122 19.67 -1.84 -2.53
C LEU A 122 18.76 -1.09 -1.53
N VAL A 123 17.61 -0.58 -1.99
CA VAL A 123 16.61 0.06 -1.11
C VAL A 123 16.15 -0.83 0.05
N LYS A 124 16.19 -2.16 -0.10
CA LYS A 124 15.76 -3.12 0.93
C LYS A 124 16.83 -3.31 2.01
N GLU A 125 18.06 -2.90 1.75
CA GLU A 125 19.21 -3.11 2.63
C GLU A 125 19.47 -1.85 3.48
N SER A 126 19.61 -2.04 4.80
CA SER A 126 19.94 -0.93 5.70
C SER A 126 21.38 -0.49 5.49
N GLY A 127 21.63 0.82 5.40
CA GLY A 127 22.98 1.36 5.22
C GLY A 127 23.44 1.49 3.76
N MET A 128 22.60 1.10 2.80
CA MET A 128 22.88 1.16 1.36
C MET A 128 22.15 2.32 0.68
N GLU A 129 21.80 3.36 1.44
CA GLU A 129 21.01 4.48 0.93
C GLU A 129 21.76 5.28 -0.15
N GLU A 130 23.07 5.45 -0.03
CA GLU A 130 23.88 6.20 -1.00
C GLU A 130 23.97 5.46 -2.35
N GLU A 131 24.26 4.16 -2.32
CA GLU A 131 24.37 3.30 -3.50
C GLU A 131 23.00 3.13 -4.18
N ALA A 132 21.93 3.01 -3.38
CA ALA A 132 20.56 3.02 -3.89
C ALA A 132 20.27 4.33 -4.65
N MET A 133 20.63 5.49 -4.07
CA MET A 133 20.45 6.78 -4.71
C MET A 133 21.24 6.89 -6.02
N GLU A 134 22.49 6.43 -6.06
CA GLU A 134 23.33 6.45 -7.27
C GLU A 134 22.70 5.61 -8.39
N ALA A 135 22.30 4.37 -8.08
CA ALA A 135 21.67 3.48 -9.05
C ALA A 135 20.34 4.05 -9.57
N LEU A 136 19.51 4.62 -8.70
CA LEU A 136 18.24 5.22 -9.08
C LEU A 136 18.41 6.52 -9.89
N ASN A 137 19.40 7.35 -9.55
CA ASN A 137 19.78 8.52 -10.35
C ASN A 137 20.18 8.11 -11.76
N LYS A 138 21.04 7.09 -11.89
CA LYS A 138 21.45 6.55 -13.18
C LYS A 138 20.26 6.01 -13.99
N ALA A 139 19.28 5.37 -13.35
CA ALA A 139 18.06 4.94 -14.04
C ALA A 139 17.27 6.12 -14.62
N ILE A 140 17.09 7.17 -13.82
CA ILE A 140 16.38 8.41 -14.19
C ILE A 140 17.12 9.19 -15.28
N GLU A 141 18.45 9.30 -15.20
CA GLU A 141 19.27 9.96 -16.24
C GLU A 141 19.18 9.24 -17.59
N LYS A 142 19.08 7.90 -17.58
CA LYS A 142 18.93 7.12 -18.81
C LYS A 142 17.51 7.10 -19.34
N PHE A 143 16.52 7.34 -18.48
CA PHE A 143 15.13 7.47 -18.87
C PHE A 143 14.36 8.35 -17.88
N GLU A 144 14.15 9.63 -18.23
CA GLU A 144 13.52 10.61 -17.33
C GLU A 144 12.04 10.33 -17.03
N ARG A 145 11.39 9.45 -17.80
CA ARG A 145 10.01 9.00 -17.56
C ARG A 145 9.97 7.70 -16.74
N HIS A 146 10.95 7.46 -15.86
CA HIS A 146 11.01 6.26 -15.04
C HIS A 146 10.26 6.40 -13.71
N ALA A 147 8.92 6.34 -13.75
CA ALA A 147 8.06 6.55 -12.57
C ALA A 147 8.50 5.74 -11.33
N MET A 148 8.84 4.46 -11.50
CA MET A 148 9.23 3.60 -10.37
C MET A 148 10.60 3.95 -9.79
N ALA A 149 11.51 4.55 -10.56
CA ALA A 149 12.81 4.94 -10.05
C ALA A 149 12.68 6.21 -9.20
N TYR A 150 11.84 7.16 -9.63
CA TYR A 150 11.45 8.29 -8.79
C TYR A 150 10.77 7.83 -7.50
N GLU A 151 9.83 6.89 -7.56
CA GLU A 151 9.18 6.40 -6.33
C GLU A 151 10.19 5.80 -5.35
N ARG A 152 11.09 4.92 -5.82
CA ARG A 152 12.12 4.33 -4.97
C ARG A 152 13.09 5.37 -4.43
N ARG A 153 13.47 6.37 -5.24
CA ARG A 153 14.36 7.45 -4.81
C ARG A 153 13.69 8.34 -3.76
N GLY A 154 12.39 8.62 -3.95
CA GLY A 154 11.56 9.32 -2.97
C GLY A 154 11.47 8.57 -1.65
N TYR A 155 11.38 7.24 -1.69
CA TYR A 155 11.42 6.41 -0.49
C TYR A 155 12.77 6.48 0.25
N VAL A 156 13.89 6.45 -0.46
CA VAL A 156 15.22 6.66 0.16
C VAL A 156 15.32 8.05 0.80
N ASN A 157 14.93 9.10 0.06
CA ASN A 157 14.88 10.46 0.58
C ASN A 157 13.99 10.57 1.84
N PHE A 158 12.84 9.90 1.86
CA PHE A 158 11.98 9.86 3.03
C PHE A 158 12.67 9.20 4.24
N ARG A 159 13.36 8.07 4.04
CA ARG A 159 14.13 7.40 5.10
C ARG A 159 15.25 8.28 5.65
N LEU A 160 15.93 9.03 4.78
CA LEU A 160 16.95 10.01 5.12
C LEU A 160 16.38 11.31 5.72
N ARG A 161 15.05 11.43 5.85
CA ARG A 161 14.32 12.64 6.31
C ARG A 161 14.47 13.86 5.39
N ASN A 162 14.90 13.65 4.14
CA ASN A 162 14.92 14.65 3.07
C ASN A 162 13.51 14.83 2.50
N TYR A 163 12.58 15.33 3.32
CA TYR A 163 11.15 15.33 2.99
C TYR A 163 10.79 16.17 1.77
N GLN A 164 11.57 17.23 1.48
CA GLN A 164 11.32 18.07 0.31
C GLN A 164 11.63 17.32 -0.99
N ASP A 165 12.77 16.61 -1.03
CA ASP A 165 13.17 15.81 -2.18
C ASP A 165 12.27 14.58 -2.34
N ALA A 166 11.87 13.95 -1.23
CA ALA A 166 10.88 12.88 -1.25
C ALA A 166 9.55 13.34 -1.85
N MET A 167 9.04 14.52 -1.46
CA MET A 167 7.82 15.08 -2.05
C MET A 167 7.95 15.33 -3.55
N TYR A 168 9.10 15.84 -4.00
CA TYR A 168 9.38 16.05 -5.42
C TYR A 168 9.35 14.73 -6.19
N ASP A 169 10.09 13.74 -5.71
CA ASP A 169 10.22 12.43 -6.35
C ASP A 169 8.90 11.67 -6.42
N PHE A 170 8.13 11.62 -5.31
CA PHE A 170 6.81 10.99 -5.34
C PHE A 170 5.86 11.72 -6.28
N SER A 171 5.91 13.05 -6.35
CA SER A 171 5.07 13.82 -7.27
C SER A 171 5.45 13.56 -8.72
N LYS A 172 6.75 13.50 -9.05
CA LYS A 172 7.21 13.09 -10.38
C LYS A 172 6.77 11.69 -10.76
N SER A 173 6.84 10.74 -9.83
CA SER A 173 6.33 9.39 -10.07
C SER A 173 4.84 9.39 -10.41
N ILE A 174 4.03 10.16 -9.68
CA ILE A 174 2.58 10.31 -9.89
C ILE A 174 2.28 11.00 -11.23
N ASP A 175 3.03 12.04 -11.59
CA ASP A 175 2.85 12.77 -12.86
C ASP A 175 3.11 11.85 -14.07
N ILE A 176 4.08 10.94 -13.96
CA ILE A 176 4.41 9.97 -15.01
C ILE A 176 3.44 8.78 -15.00
N ASN A 177 3.17 8.21 -13.83
CA ASN A 177 2.25 7.08 -13.64
C ASN A 177 1.23 7.40 -12.53
N PRO A 178 0.04 7.92 -12.89
CA PRO A 178 -0.99 8.30 -11.91
C PRO A 178 -1.66 7.10 -11.24
N ASN A 179 -1.31 5.87 -11.62
CA ASN A 179 -1.84 4.62 -11.07
C ASN A 179 -0.84 3.91 -10.15
N ASN A 180 0.26 4.57 -9.73
CA ASN A 180 1.26 3.99 -8.81
C ASN A 180 0.85 4.20 -7.33
N PRO A 181 0.29 3.19 -6.63
CA PRO A 181 -0.15 3.36 -5.25
C PRO A 181 1.00 3.61 -4.28
N GLU A 182 2.20 3.07 -4.54
CA GLU A 182 3.37 3.28 -3.69
C GLU A 182 3.80 4.76 -3.65
N ALA A 183 3.73 5.47 -4.77
CA ALA A 183 4.09 6.89 -4.82
C ALA A 183 3.12 7.77 -4.02
N TYR A 184 1.81 7.52 -4.13
CA TYR A 184 0.83 8.22 -3.29
C TYR A 184 1.02 7.90 -1.81
N TRP A 185 1.22 6.63 -1.46
CA TRP A 185 1.45 6.25 -0.06
C TRP A 185 2.71 6.88 0.51
N GLY A 186 3.82 6.92 -0.25
CA GLY A 186 5.05 7.60 0.14
C GLY A 186 4.87 9.11 0.34
N ARG A 187 4.16 9.77 -0.59
CA ARG A 187 3.83 11.20 -0.46
C ARG A 187 2.92 11.48 0.73
N ALA A 188 1.94 10.61 1.00
CA ALA A 188 1.07 10.72 2.16
C ALA A 188 1.86 10.65 3.47
N ASN A 189 2.77 9.67 3.62
CA ASN A 189 3.65 9.58 4.78
C ASN A 189 4.50 10.84 4.95
N THR A 190 5.05 11.35 3.84
CA THR A 190 5.86 12.57 3.84
C THR A 190 5.04 13.81 4.27
N ARG A 191 3.82 13.96 3.74
CA ARG A 191 2.87 15.01 4.14
C ARG A 191 2.49 14.90 5.61
N ALA A 192 2.22 13.69 6.11
CA ALA A 192 1.94 13.46 7.52
C ALA A 192 3.12 13.87 8.44
N LYS A 193 4.37 13.59 8.04
CA LYS A 193 5.56 14.08 8.76
C LYS A 193 5.70 15.60 8.76
N LYS A 194 5.13 16.28 7.76
CA LYS A 194 5.03 17.74 7.66
C LYS A 194 3.72 18.31 8.23
N HIS A 195 2.93 17.50 8.94
CA HIS A 195 1.63 17.85 9.52
C HIS A 195 0.54 18.26 8.51
N ASP A 196 0.71 17.99 7.22
CA ASP A 196 -0.35 18.13 6.21
C ASP A 196 -1.22 16.87 6.18
N PHE A 197 -2.08 16.72 7.21
CA PHE A 197 -2.92 15.54 7.36
C PHE A 197 -4.02 15.45 6.29
N ARG A 198 -4.56 16.58 5.83
CA ARG A 198 -5.61 16.61 4.78
C ARG A 198 -5.04 16.20 3.42
N GLY A 199 -3.87 16.72 3.05
CA GLY A 199 -3.17 16.31 1.85
C GLY A 199 -2.71 14.85 1.92
N ALA A 200 -2.31 14.36 3.09
CA ALA A 200 -1.97 12.96 3.29
C ALA A 200 -3.19 12.04 3.09
N ILE A 201 -4.34 12.36 3.69
CA ILE A 201 -5.58 11.60 3.50
C ILE A 201 -6.00 11.54 2.03
N THR A 202 -5.87 12.66 1.30
CA THR A 202 -6.17 12.71 -0.15
C THR A 202 -5.27 11.76 -0.95
N ASP A 203 -3.98 11.71 -0.64
CA ASP A 203 -3.06 10.77 -1.29
C ASP A 203 -3.37 9.31 -0.88
N LEU A 204 -3.76 9.06 0.37
CA LEU A 204 -4.16 7.70 0.81
C LEU A 204 -5.41 7.20 0.09
N ASP A 205 -6.37 8.07 -0.19
CA ASP A 205 -7.54 7.73 -1.01
C ASP A 205 -7.12 7.31 -2.43
N ALA A 206 -6.16 8.01 -3.03
CA ALA A 206 -5.60 7.63 -4.33
C ALA A 206 -4.84 6.28 -4.25
N ALA A 207 -4.03 6.06 -3.21
CA ALA A 207 -3.33 4.78 -3.00
C ALA A 207 -4.30 3.61 -2.84
N ILE A 208 -5.41 3.79 -2.09
CA ILE A 208 -6.46 2.78 -1.92
C ILE A 208 -7.17 2.51 -3.24
N LYS A 209 -7.49 3.56 -4.02
CA LYS A 209 -8.17 3.42 -5.32
C LYS A 209 -7.31 2.68 -6.35
N SER A 210 -6.01 2.91 -6.35
CA SER A 210 -5.05 2.33 -7.30
C SER A 210 -4.42 1.01 -6.81
N SER A 211 -4.89 0.46 -5.67
CA SER A 211 -4.48 -0.85 -5.16
C SER A 211 -5.67 -1.78 -4.95
N ILE A 212 -5.36 -3.04 -4.63
CA ILE A 212 -6.37 -4.07 -4.31
C ILE A 212 -6.22 -4.60 -2.88
N PRO A 213 -7.29 -5.14 -2.27
CA PRO A 213 -7.24 -5.69 -0.90
C PRO A 213 -6.27 -6.86 -0.67
N HIS A 214 -5.69 -7.44 -1.74
CA HIS A 214 -4.64 -8.46 -1.63
C HIS A 214 -3.22 -7.88 -1.60
N GLN A 215 -3.05 -6.57 -1.81
CA GLN A 215 -1.76 -5.91 -1.66
C GLN A 215 -1.62 -5.32 -0.24
N PRO A 216 -0.47 -5.47 0.42
CA PRO A 216 -0.23 -4.90 1.75
C PRO A 216 -0.46 -3.38 1.80
N ILE A 217 -0.13 -2.67 0.72
CA ILE A 217 -0.24 -1.19 0.64
C ILE A 217 -1.68 -0.71 0.83
N TYR A 218 -2.69 -1.50 0.44
CA TYR A 218 -4.10 -1.17 0.62
C TYR A 218 -4.45 -1.04 2.10
N TRP A 219 -3.99 -2.00 2.91
CA TRP A 219 -4.25 -2.03 4.35
C TRP A 219 -3.37 -1.03 5.11
N SER A 220 -2.11 -0.87 4.71
CA SER A 220 -1.23 0.20 5.21
C SER A 220 -1.85 1.57 5.00
N SER A 221 -2.47 1.80 3.84
CA SER A 221 -3.10 3.08 3.50
C SER A 221 -4.35 3.33 4.35
N ARG A 222 -5.23 2.33 4.50
CA ARG A 222 -6.42 2.43 5.35
C ARG A 222 -6.09 2.68 6.81
N ARG A 223 -5.10 1.95 7.34
CA ARG A 223 -4.65 2.13 8.72
C ARG A 223 -4.17 3.56 8.96
N LEU A 224 -3.22 4.05 8.15
CA LEU A 224 -2.70 5.41 8.29
C LEU A 224 -3.82 6.45 8.09
N LYS A 225 -4.75 6.24 7.17
CA LYS A 225 -5.89 7.14 6.97
C LYS A 225 -6.77 7.22 8.23
N GLY A 226 -7.04 6.07 8.86
CA GLY A 226 -7.77 6.01 10.13
C GLY A 226 -7.05 6.73 11.27
N GLU A 227 -5.73 6.56 11.38
CA GLU A 227 -4.88 7.27 12.35
C GLU A 227 -4.93 8.79 12.15
N LEU A 228 -4.85 9.26 10.91
CA LEU A 228 -4.92 10.68 10.59
C LEU A 228 -6.31 11.27 10.85
N HIS A 229 -7.39 10.53 10.55
CA HIS A 229 -8.74 10.94 10.94
C HIS A 229 -8.88 11.05 12.46
N LEU A 230 -8.28 10.13 13.23
CA LEU A 230 -8.27 10.18 14.68
C LEU A 230 -7.56 11.45 15.19
N GLN A 231 -6.41 11.80 14.60
CA GLN A 231 -5.67 13.04 14.93
C GLN A 231 -6.46 14.31 14.61
N LEU A 232 -7.31 14.27 13.59
CA LEU A 232 -8.17 15.40 13.19
C LEU A 232 -9.49 15.47 14.00
N GLY A 233 -9.75 14.56 14.93
CA GLY A 233 -11.01 14.48 15.66
C GLY A 233 -12.18 13.96 14.80
N GLU A 234 -11.91 13.40 13.63
CA GLU A 234 -12.93 12.87 12.72
C GLU A 234 -13.27 11.42 13.07
N TYR A 235 -13.76 11.21 14.30
CA TYR A 235 -13.85 9.89 14.92
C TYR A 235 -14.70 8.88 14.15
N GLN A 236 -15.80 9.31 13.54
CA GLN A 236 -16.63 8.42 12.71
C GLN A 236 -15.85 7.86 11.50
N LYS A 237 -15.03 8.71 10.86
CA LYS A 237 -14.20 8.31 9.71
C LYS A 237 -13.04 7.44 10.16
N ALA A 238 -12.42 7.77 11.30
CA ALA A 238 -11.37 6.96 11.92
C ALA A 238 -11.86 5.55 12.24
N ALA A 239 -13.01 5.45 12.93
CA ALA A 239 -13.64 4.19 13.29
C ALA A 239 -13.96 3.34 12.05
N PHE A 240 -14.48 3.94 10.98
CA PHE A 240 -14.76 3.23 9.73
C PHE A 240 -13.51 2.59 9.13
N GLU A 241 -12.42 3.34 8.96
CA GLU A 241 -11.20 2.83 8.34
C GLU A 241 -10.50 1.78 9.23
N LEU A 242 -10.39 2.05 10.54
CA LEU A 242 -9.71 1.17 11.48
C LEU A 242 -10.48 -0.13 11.72
N LYS A 243 -11.82 -0.10 11.70
CA LYS A 243 -12.67 -1.30 11.77
C LYS A 243 -12.39 -2.27 10.64
N LEU A 244 -12.16 -1.78 9.42
CA LEU A 244 -11.83 -2.62 8.27
C LEU A 244 -10.49 -3.34 8.48
N VAL A 245 -9.49 -2.63 9.01
CA VAL A 245 -8.17 -3.19 9.32
C VAL A 245 -8.24 -4.19 10.47
N ALA A 246 -8.93 -3.84 11.56
CA ALA A 246 -9.09 -4.68 12.75
C ALA A 246 -9.80 -6.01 12.45
N LYS A 247 -10.75 -6.02 11.51
CA LYS A 247 -11.45 -7.23 11.07
C LYS A 247 -10.65 -8.10 10.10
N ARG A 248 -9.56 -7.58 9.53
CA ARG A 248 -8.73 -8.33 8.58
C ARG A 248 -7.80 -9.27 9.35
N SER A 249 -7.81 -10.54 8.98
CA SER A 249 -6.76 -11.49 9.35
C SER A 249 -5.57 -11.31 8.40
N PHE A 250 -4.39 -11.10 8.98
CA PHE A 250 -3.12 -10.98 8.29
C PHE A 250 -2.26 -12.21 8.59
N ASP A 251 -1.58 -12.72 7.57
CA ASP A 251 -0.57 -13.75 7.74
C ASP A 251 0.65 -13.15 8.46
N VAL A 252 1.43 -13.97 9.17
CA VAL A 252 2.59 -13.50 9.97
C VAL A 252 3.63 -12.76 9.12
N ASP A 253 3.75 -13.15 7.84
CA ASP A 253 4.66 -12.55 6.88
C ASP A 253 4.10 -11.27 6.22
N ASP A 254 2.81 -10.95 6.41
CA ASP A 254 2.24 -9.69 5.92
C ASP A 254 2.83 -8.51 6.71
N PRO A 255 3.37 -7.47 6.03
CA PRO A 255 3.91 -6.28 6.68
C PRO A 255 2.94 -5.56 7.63
N ASN A 256 1.63 -5.78 7.48
CA ASN A 256 0.58 -5.21 8.33
C ASN A 256 0.32 -6.01 9.61
N TYR A 257 0.78 -7.26 9.71
CA TYR A 257 0.56 -8.11 10.89
C TYR A 257 1.03 -7.42 12.18
N LYS A 258 2.22 -6.80 12.14
CA LYS A 258 2.79 -6.07 13.29
C LYS A 258 1.97 -4.84 13.73
N TRP A 259 1.13 -4.30 12.84
CA TRP A 259 0.32 -3.12 13.10
C TRP A 259 -1.08 -3.45 13.60
N GLN A 260 -1.46 -4.74 13.69
CA GLN A 260 -2.81 -5.15 14.06
C GLN A 260 -3.19 -4.67 15.47
N LYS A 261 -2.27 -4.79 16.43
CA LYS A 261 -2.46 -4.32 17.81
C LYS A 261 -2.67 -2.80 17.86
N ASN A 262 -1.89 -2.05 17.08
CA ASN A 262 -2.02 -0.60 16.96
C ASN A 262 -3.37 -0.19 16.32
N ALA A 263 -3.80 -0.89 15.28
CA ALA A 263 -5.09 -0.64 14.62
C ALA A 263 -6.26 -0.88 15.57
N LEU A 264 -6.24 -1.97 16.36
CA LEU A 264 -7.25 -2.24 17.39
C LEU A 264 -7.26 -1.16 18.47
N PHE A 265 -6.09 -0.75 18.96
CA PHE A 265 -5.97 0.31 19.95
C PHE A 265 -6.58 1.63 19.46
N ASN A 266 -6.22 2.06 18.24
CA ASN A 266 -6.75 3.29 17.67
C ASN A 266 -8.24 3.17 17.33
N PHE A 267 -8.72 1.97 16.96
CA PHE A 267 -10.15 1.73 16.77
C PHE A 267 -10.92 1.86 18.08
N GLY A 268 -10.43 1.26 19.17
CA GLY A 268 -11.01 1.40 20.51
C GLY A 268 -11.05 2.85 20.97
N LYS A 269 -9.99 3.63 20.71
CA LYS A 269 -9.99 5.08 20.97
C LYS A 269 -11.06 5.83 20.16
N ALA A 270 -11.19 5.53 18.88
CA ALA A 270 -12.21 6.16 18.05
C ALA A 270 -13.62 5.88 18.57
N LEU A 271 -13.90 4.63 18.96
CA LEU A 271 -15.19 4.23 19.56
C LEU A 271 -15.45 4.92 20.90
N PHE A 272 -14.41 5.03 21.75
CA PHE A 272 -14.51 5.73 23.02
C PHE A 272 -14.94 7.19 22.83
N GLU A 273 -14.31 7.90 21.87
CA GLU A 273 -14.65 9.29 21.54
C GLU A 273 -16.06 9.45 20.93
N LEU A 274 -16.58 8.39 20.31
CA LEU A 274 -17.96 8.33 19.82
C LEU A 274 -18.99 8.01 20.92
N GLY A 275 -18.54 7.73 22.14
CA GLY A 275 -19.40 7.30 23.25
C GLY A 275 -19.83 5.84 23.18
N GLU A 276 -19.26 5.06 22.26
CA GLU A 276 -19.53 3.63 22.07
C GLU A 276 -18.69 2.79 23.06
N TYR A 277 -18.85 3.06 24.36
CA TYR A 277 -17.92 2.58 25.39
C TYR A 277 -17.84 1.05 25.50
N SER A 278 -18.97 0.33 25.47
CA SER A 278 -18.96 -1.14 25.53
C SER A 278 -18.31 -1.77 24.29
N GLU A 279 -18.50 -1.20 23.10
CA GLU A 279 -17.80 -1.66 21.89
C GLU A 279 -16.29 -1.39 22.00
N ALA A 280 -15.91 -0.21 22.53
CA ALA A 280 -14.52 0.13 22.80
C ALA A 280 -13.85 -0.87 23.76
N VAL A 281 -14.53 -1.27 24.86
CA VAL A 281 -14.03 -2.30 25.77
C VAL A 281 -13.81 -3.63 25.04
N GLY A 282 -14.77 -4.06 24.22
CA GLY A 282 -14.65 -5.27 23.41
C GLY A 282 -13.43 -5.26 22.50
N VAL A 283 -13.19 -4.14 21.81
CA VAL A 283 -12.03 -3.95 20.93
C VAL A 283 -10.71 -3.91 21.72
N PHE A 284 -10.68 -3.26 22.87
CA PHE A 284 -9.49 -3.28 23.73
C PHE A 284 -9.20 -4.67 24.28
N ASN A 285 -10.21 -5.47 24.64
CA ASN A 285 -10.00 -6.86 25.05
C ASN A 285 -9.41 -7.68 23.90
N GLN A 286 -9.97 -7.54 22.68
CA GLN A 286 -9.43 -8.21 21.50
C GLN A 286 -7.95 -7.85 21.25
N MET A 287 -7.55 -6.60 21.49
CA MET A 287 -6.14 -6.17 21.38
C MET A 287 -5.21 -6.95 22.33
N PHE A 288 -5.65 -7.30 23.54
CA PHE A 288 -4.85 -8.07 24.50
C PHE A 288 -4.74 -9.56 24.15
N ASP A 289 -5.64 -10.09 23.32
CA ASP A 289 -5.53 -11.46 22.80
C ASP A 289 -4.35 -11.61 21.81
N PHE A 290 -3.89 -10.50 21.24
CA PHE A 290 -2.70 -10.48 20.37
C PHE A 290 -1.42 -10.29 21.21
N ASN A 291 -0.70 -11.39 21.41
CA ASN A 291 0.63 -11.37 22.03
C ASN A 291 1.71 -10.97 21.02
N ILE A 292 1.64 -9.72 20.54
CA ILE A 292 2.66 -9.10 19.68
C ILE A 292 3.36 -8.03 20.50
N GLU A 293 4.54 -8.37 21.04
CA GLU A 293 5.46 -7.41 21.66
C GLU A 293 6.44 -6.92 20.60
N ARG A 294 6.09 -5.81 19.93
CA ARG A 294 6.93 -5.14 18.94
C ARG A 294 6.94 -3.63 19.19
N GLU A 295 7.93 -2.94 18.64
CA GLU A 295 8.10 -1.48 18.77
C GLU A 295 6.85 -0.69 18.28
N GLU A 296 6.09 -1.25 17.34
CA GLU A 296 4.88 -0.62 16.80
C GLU A 296 3.63 -0.75 17.71
N ALA A 297 3.71 -1.56 18.78
CA ALA A 297 2.63 -1.67 19.74
C ALA A 297 2.46 -0.34 20.52
N PRO A 298 1.23 0.08 20.84
CA PRO A 298 1.01 1.21 21.73
C PRO A 298 1.74 0.97 23.07
N PRO A 299 2.20 2.01 23.79
CA PRO A 299 2.81 1.83 25.10
C PRO A 299 1.90 1.01 26.02
N ALA A 300 2.47 0.04 26.76
CA ALA A 300 1.67 -0.86 27.60
C ALA A 300 0.82 -0.09 28.62
N ALA A 301 1.37 0.96 29.22
CA ALA A 301 0.64 1.85 30.13
C ALA A 301 -0.61 2.48 29.46
N ASP A 302 -0.50 2.91 28.20
CA ASP A 302 -1.61 3.49 27.44
C ASP A 302 -2.68 2.44 27.11
N GLN A 303 -2.28 1.20 26.84
CA GLN A 303 -3.22 0.10 26.58
C GLN A 303 -4.16 -0.13 27.76
N PHE A 304 -3.60 -0.27 28.97
CA PHE A 304 -4.38 -0.45 30.19
C PHE A 304 -5.18 0.81 30.54
N TYR A 305 -4.57 2.00 30.44
CA TYR A 305 -5.25 3.26 30.75
C TYR A 305 -6.48 3.49 29.88
N ASN A 306 -6.39 3.32 28.56
CA ASN A 306 -7.54 3.56 27.67
C ASN A 306 -8.64 2.50 27.87
N ARG A 307 -8.27 1.25 28.16
CA ARG A 307 -9.25 0.21 28.52
C ARG A 307 -9.94 0.52 29.85
N ALA A 308 -9.21 1.03 30.85
CA ALA A 308 -9.77 1.47 32.11
C ALA A 308 -10.83 2.55 31.92
N LEU A 309 -10.52 3.59 31.13
CA LEU A 309 -11.45 4.67 30.84
C LEU A 309 -12.73 4.15 30.16
N ALA A 310 -12.57 3.28 29.16
CA ALA A 310 -13.71 2.67 28.47
C ALA A 310 -14.58 1.84 29.42
N ARG A 311 -13.98 1.00 30.27
CA ARG A 311 -14.69 0.19 31.27
C ARG A 311 -15.44 1.07 32.28
N GLN A 312 -14.77 2.10 32.80
CA GLN A 312 -15.38 3.03 33.75
C GLN A 312 -16.62 3.72 33.14
N LYS A 313 -16.52 4.21 31.89
CA LYS A 313 -17.63 4.85 31.19
C LYS A 313 -18.75 3.87 30.79
N ALA A 314 -18.41 2.62 30.51
CA ALA A 314 -19.37 1.56 30.23
C ALA A 314 -20.06 1.01 31.50
N GLY A 315 -19.61 1.38 32.70
CA GLY A 315 -20.09 0.79 33.96
C GLY A 315 -19.62 -0.65 34.16
N GLU A 316 -18.56 -1.07 33.46
CA GLU A 316 -17.97 -2.39 33.57
C GLU A 316 -16.94 -2.45 34.71
N SER A 317 -16.85 -3.61 35.38
CA SER A 317 -15.88 -3.84 36.44
C SER A 317 -14.44 -3.97 35.90
N GLY A 318 -13.46 -4.01 36.79
CA GLY A 318 -12.05 -4.22 36.42
C GLY A 318 -11.29 -2.96 35.97
N TYR A 319 -11.96 -1.80 35.80
CA TYR A 319 -11.28 -0.54 35.46
C TYR A 319 -10.25 -0.11 36.51
N VAL A 320 -10.50 -0.34 37.81
CA VAL A 320 -9.55 -0.03 38.89
C VAL A 320 -8.28 -0.87 38.77
N ASN A 321 -8.39 -2.14 38.39
CA ASN A 321 -7.22 -3.00 38.17
C ASN A 321 -6.41 -2.50 36.97
N ASP A 322 -7.08 -2.17 35.86
CA ASP A 322 -6.41 -1.59 34.69
C ASP A 322 -5.71 -0.26 35.03
N LEU A 323 -6.30 0.60 35.86
CA LEU A 323 -5.64 1.83 36.34
C LEU A 323 -4.40 1.51 37.17
N LYS A 324 -4.44 0.50 38.05
CA LYS A 324 -3.28 0.07 38.84
C LYS A 324 -2.16 -0.45 37.96
N GLU A 325 -2.48 -1.29 36.98
CA GLU A 325 -1.50 -1.78 35.99
C GLU A 325 -0.89 -0.61 35.20
N ALA A 326 -1.73 0.30 34.68
CA ALA A 326 -1.25 1.47 33.94
C ALA A 326 -0.34 2.36 34.80
N ALA A 327 -0.70 2.60 36.06
CA ALA A 327 0.11 3.39 37.00
C ALA A 327 1.44 2.69 37.33
N GLY A 328 1.42 1.37 37.55
CA GLY A 328 2.63 0.56 37.74
C GLY A 328 3.56 0.57 36.54
N LEU A 329 3.01 0.75 35.34
CA LEU A 329 3.76 0.92 34.08
C LEU A 329 4.14 2.39 33.79
N GLY A 330 3.91 3.31 34.74
CA GLY A 330 4.35 4.71 34.66
C GLY A 330 3.33 5.72 34.14
N SER A 331 2.04 5.36 34.00
CA SER A 331 1.00 6.32 33.63
C SER A 331 0.64 7.25 34.81
N ALA A 332 1.15 8.49 34.77
CA ALA A 332 0.80 9.52 35.75
C ALA A 332 -0.72 9.80 35.78
N LYS A 333 -1.38 9.79 34.62
CA LYS A 333 -2.83 9.98 34.51
C LYS A 333 -3.62 8.88 35.20
N ALA A 334 -3.12 7.65 35.17
CA ALA A 334 -3.77 6.54 35.85
C ALA A 334 -3.62 6.64 37.37
N ALA A 335 -2.43 7.04 37.84
CA ALA A 335 -2.15 7.27 39.26
C ALA A 335 -3.06 8.36 39.84
N GLU A 336 -3.18 9.51 39.14
CA GLU A 336 -4.06 10.60 39.54
C GLU A 336 -5.53 10.15 39.64
N LEU A 337 -6.04 9.41 38.65
CA LEU A 337 -7.41 8.88 38.71
C LEU A 337 -7.62 7.92 39.90
N LEU A 338 -6.63 7.10 40.25
CA LEU A 338 -6.73 6.21 41.42
C LEU A 338 -6.84 6.99 42.73
N GLU A 339 -6.12 8.10 42.87
CA GLU A 339 -6.22 8.97 44.05
C GLU A 339 -7.61 9.57 44.20
N THR A 340 -8.27 9.91 43.08
CA THR A 340 -9.65 10.44 43.11
C THR A 340 -10.72 9.40 43.43
N LEU A 341 -10.39 8.11 43.33
CA LEU A 341 -11.29 6.98 43.61
C LEU A 341 -11.14 6.44 45.04
N ALA A 342 -10.07 6.84 45.73
CA ALA A 342 -9.79 6.50 47.12
C ALA A 342 -10.51 7.47 48.07
#